data_AF-A0AAV4PWY3-F1
#
_entry.id   AF-A0AAV4PWY3-F1
#
_cell.length_a   1.000
_cell.length_b   1.000
_cell.length_c   1.000
_cell.angle_alpha   90.00
_cell.angle_beta   90.00
_cell.angle_gamma   90.00
#
_symmetry.space_group_name_H-M   'P 1'
#
loop_
_entity.id
_entity.type
_entity.pdbx_description
1 polymer ?
#
loop_
_entity_poly.entity_id
_entity_poly.type
_entity_poly.pdbx_seq_one_letter_code
_entity_poly.pdbx_strand_id
1 'polypeptide(L)'
;MVGHISPSHYHFEESRNTLSYADRAKNITTKLRSNVSDVSYHVAQYQTIINELRQEIETLHSRIHGSKNLQNSDEKRDESKGISLSHHADIQLGMRSKISLKRRRMMELDNHLLAQSIEFDKLGMIINEWETEKAVTAMENGKEDQSIDKSGEKNDMPEHVFMLGKKFNFLKVNMKGRRI
;
A
#
# COMPACT_ATOMS: atom_id res chain seq x y z
N MET A 1 -24.17 0.65 17.88
CA MET A 1 -23.89 -0.78 18.14
C MET A 1 -24.15 -1.05 19.61
N VAL A 2 -24.77 -2.19 19.95
CA VAL A 2 -24.95 -2.65 21.34
C VAL A 2 -24.37 -4.05 21.41
N GLY A 3 -23.42 -4.28 22.32
CA GLY A 3 -22.79 -5.58 22.54
C GLY A 3 -23.23 -6.18 23.87
N HIS A 4 -23.81 -7.38 23.84
CA HIS A 4 -24.19 -8.11 25.05
C HIS A 4 -23.07 -9.07 25.45
N ILE A 5 -22.79 -9.15 26.75
CA ILE A 5 -21.79 -10.06 27.32
C ILE A 5 -22.34 -10.75 28.57
N SER A 6 -21.82 -11.93 28.88
CA SER A 6 -22.14 -12.67 30.10
C SER A 6 -21.07 -12.42 31.16
N PRO A 7 -21.43 -12.20 32.43
CA PRO A 7 -20.46 -12.02 33.51
C PRO A 7 -19.80 -13.35 33.96
N SER A 8 -20.22 -14.49 33.42
CA SER A 8 -19.65 -15.80 33.76
C SER A 8 -18.25 -15.97 33.19
N HIS A 9 -17.33 -16.48 34.01
CA HIS A 9 -15.95 -16.78 33.62
C HIS A 9 -15.85 -17.76 32.43
N TYR A 10 -16.84 -18.64 32.25
CA TYR A 10 -16.86 -19.58 31.13
C TYR A 10 -16.88 -18.88 29.76
N HIS A 11 -17.48 -17.68 29.67
CA HIS A 11 -17.56 -16.90 28.43
C HIS A 11 -16.58 -15.72 28.42
N PHE A 12 -15.49 -15.82 29.19
CA PHE A 12 -14.51 -14.73 29.32
C PHE A 12 -13.87 -14.36 27.98
N GLU A 13 -13.45 -15.35 27.19
CA GLU A 13 -12.81 -15.12 25.90
C GLU A 13 -13.77 -14.48 24.88
N GLU A 14 -15.00 -14.97 24.83
CA GLU A 14 -16.05 -14.42 23.97
C GLU A 14 -16.40 -12.98 24.36
N SER A 15 -16.52 -12.72 25.67
CA SER A 15 -16.79 -11.39 26.20
C SER A 15 -15.65 -10.42 25.87
N ARG A 16 -14.39 -10.86 25.99
CA ARG A 16 -13.20 -10.08 25.59
C ARG A 16 -13.24 -9.75 24.09
N ASN A 17 -13.63 -10.70 23.26
CA ASN A 17 -13.75 -10.47 21.82
C ASN A 17 -14.84 -9.44 21.51
N THR A 18 -16.05 -9.61 22.05
CA THR A 18 -17.17 -8.65 21.86
C THR A 18 -16.80 -7.24 22.29
N LEU A 19 -16.14 -7.08 23.46
CA LEU A 19 -15.67 -5.79 23.93
C LEU A 19 -14.59 -5.19 23.01
N SER A 20 -13.68 -6.01 22.48
CA SER A 20 -12.66 -5.55 21.53
C SER A 20 -13.28 -5.04 20.22
N TYR A 21 -14.34 -5.69 19.73
CA TYR A 21 -15.07 -5.21 18.54
C TYR A 21 -15.88 -3.95 18.84
N ALA A 22 -16.49 -3.86 20.02
CA ALA A 22 -17.21 -2.65 20.44
C ALA A 22 -16.28 -1.43 20.53
N ASP A 23 -15.06 -1.61 21.06
CA ASP A 23 -14.06 -0.54 21.14
C ASP A 23 -13.57 -0.10 19.75
N ARG A 24 -13.36 -1.05 18.82
CA ARG A 24 -13.06 -0.70 17.42
C ARG A 24 -14.22 0.05 16.76
N ALA A 25 -15.47 -0.40 16.99
CA ALA A 25 -16.66 0.21 16.41
C ALA A 25 -16.90 1.63 16.92
N LYS A 26 -16.51 1.95 18.16
CA LYS A 26 -16.55 3.31 18.72
C LYS A 26 -15.79 4.32 17.87
N ASN A 27 -14.69 3.91 17.24
CA ASN A 27 -13.82 4.79 16.46
C ASN A 27 -14.28 4.99 15.01
N ILE A 28 -15.34 4.30 14.59
CA ILE A 28 -15.89 4.45 13.24
C ILE A 28 -16.69 5.75 13.20
N THR A 29 -16.19 6.73 12.45
CA THR A 29 -16.91 7.98 12.18
C THR A 29 -17.68 7.87 10.88
N THR A 30 -19.00 8.07 10.94
CA THR A 30 -19.85 8.12 9.76
C THR A 30 -20.33 9.55 9.54
N LYS A 31 -20.26 10.01 8.30
CA LYS A 31 -20.87 11.28 7.91
C LYS A 31 -22.33 11.02 7.59
N LEU A 32 -23.23 11.46 8.46
CA LEU A 32 -24.66 11.39 8.21
C LEU A 32 -25.03 12.52 7.23
N ARG A 33 -25.55 12.15 6.06
CA ARG A 33 -26.31 13.08 5.23
C ARG A 33 -27.78 12.73 5.36
N SER A 34 -28.63 13.75 5.45
CA SER A 34 -30.07 13.59 5.30
C SER A 34 -30.34 12.94 3.95
N ASN A 35 -31.26 11.97 3.92
CA ASN A 35 -31.74 11.40 2.67
C ASN A 35 -32.64 12.41 1.96
N VAL A 36 -32.02 13.44 1.38
CA VAL A 36 -32.69 14.36 0.45
C VAL A 36 -32.40 13.79 -0.92
N SER A 37 -33.44 13.31 -1.61
CA SER A 37 -33.36 12.88 -2.99
C SER A 37 -32.96 14.08 -3.84
N ASP A 38 -31.66 14.24 -4.07
CA ASP A 38 -31.13 15.30 -4.91
C ASP A 38 -31.39 14.91 -6.37
N VAL A 39 -32.60 15.25 -6.83
CA VAL A 39 -33.04 14.98 -8.21
C VAL A 39 -32.05 15.61 -9.20
N SER A 40 -31.45 16.76 -8.85
CA SER A 40 -30.43 17.40 -9.67
C SER A 40 -29.15 16.57 -9.78
N TYR A 41 -28.71 15.94 -8.68
CA TYR A 41 -27.60 14.98 -8.70
C TYR A 41 -27.92 13.78 -9.61
N HIS A 42 -29.11 13.18 -9.49
CA HIS A 42 -29.50 12.05 -10.32
C HIS A 42 -29.59 12.41 -11.80
N VAL A 43 -30.14 13.59 -12.14
CA VAL A 43 -30.18 14.07 -13.53
C VAL A 43 -28.77 14.21 -14.12
N ALA A 44 -27.84 14.80 -13.38
CA ALA A 44 -26.44 14.90 -13.81
C ALA A 44 -25.77 13.53 -13.95
N GLN A 45 -26.01 12.62 -13.00
CA GLN A 45 -25.48 11.25 -13.05
C GLN A 45 -26.03 10.46 -14.24
N TYR A 46 -27.34 10.58 -14.52
CA TYR A 46 -27.96 9.92 -15.67
C TYR A 46 -27.43 10.47 -16.99
N GLN A 47 -27.14 11.77 -17.11
CA GLN A 47 -26.48 12.32 -18.30
C GLN A 47 -25.12 11.67 -18.56
N THR A 48 -24.31 11.48 -17.52
CA THR A 48 -23.02 10.79 -17.62
C THR A 48 -23.21 9.34 -18.08
N ILE A 49 -24.10 8.59 -17.44
CA ILE A 49 -24.38 7.19 -17.80
C ILE A 49 -24.88 7.07 -19.24
N ILE A 50 -25.77 7.97 -19.68
CA ILE A 50 -26.28 7.98 -21.06
C ILE A 50 -25.14 8.22 -22.05
N ASN A 51 -24.19 9.11 -21.73
CA ASN A 51 -23.05 9.38 -22.60
C ASN A 51 -22.10 8.18 -22.68
N GLU A 52 -21.82 7.52 -21.56
CA GLU A 52 -21.01 6.29 -21.52
C GLU A 52 -21.65 5.18 -22.36
N LEU A 53 -22.96 4.95 -22.19
CA LEU A 53 -23.70 3.96 -22.97
C LEU A 53 -23.72 4.30 -24.47
N ARG A 54 -23.85 5.58 -24.84
CA ARG A 54 -23.78 6.00 -26.24
C ARG A 54 -22.40 5.72 -26.85
N GLN A 55 -21.34 6.01 -26.11
CA GLN A 55 -19.98 5.68 -26.54
C GLN A 55 -19.81 4.17 -26.68
N GLU A 56 -20.29 3.38 -25.73
CA GLU A 56 -20.23 1.92 -25.80
C GLU A 56 -20.98 1.39 -27.03
N ILE A 57 -22.20 1.88 -27.29
CA ILE A 57 -22.96 1.56 -28.50
C ILE A 57 -22.16 1.91 -29.76
N GLU A 58 -21.53 3.08 -29.83
CA GLU A 58 -20.71 3.49 -30.98
C GLU A 58 -19.49 2.58 -31.17
N THR A 59 -18.80 2.21 -30.08
CA THR A 59 -17.66 1.28 -30.15
C THR A 59 -18.10 -0.12 -30.60
N LEU A 60 -19.24 -0.62 -30.12
CA LEU A 60 -19.80 -1.90 -30.51
C LEU A 60 -20.25 -1.88 -31.98
N HIS A 61 -20.92 -0.83 -32.42
CA HIS A 61 -21.25 -0.64 -33.83
C HIS A 61 -19.99 -0.60 -34.69
N SER A 62 -18.96 0.15 -34.29
CA SER A 62 -17.69 0.21 -35.01
C SER A 62 -17.01 -1.15 -35.10
N ARG A 63 -17.05 -1.95 -34.03
CA ARG A 63 -16.53 -3.31 -34.02
C ARG A 63 -17.30 -4.23 -34.96
N ILE A 64 -18.64 -4.15 -34.97
CA ILE A 64 -19.50 -4.93 -35.87
C ILE A 64 -19.27 -4.52 -37.33
N HIS A 65 -19.19 -3.23 -37.63
CA HIS A 65 -18.94 -2.73 -38.99
C HIS A 65 -17.52 -3.06 -39.46
N GLY A 66 -16.52 -2.95 -38.58
CA GLY A 66 -15.15 -3.40 -38.84
C GLY A 66 -15.07 -4.89 -39.12
N SER A 67 -15.84 -5.71 -38.39
CA SER A 67 -15.95 -7.15 -38.67
C SER A 67 -16.72 -7.46 -39.96
N LYS A 68 -17.77 -6.71 -40.31
CA LYS A 68 -18.51 -6.88 -41.57
C LYS A 68 -17.68 -6.51 -42.81
N ASN A 69 -16.85 -5.47 -42.72
CA ASN A 69 -15.92 -5.12 -43.81
C ASN A 69 -14.84 -6.18 -44.04
N LEU A 70 -14.48 -6.98 -43.01
CA LEU A 70 -13.62 -8.15 -43.17
C LEU A 70 -14.33 -9.37 -43.78
N GLN A 71 -15.65 -9.47 -43.63
CA GLN A 71 -16.42 -10.62 -44.16
C GLN A 71 -16.86 -10.43 -45.62
N ASN A 72 -16.91 -9.20 -46.14
CA ASN A 72 -17.22 -8.96 -47.56
C ASN A 72 -16.04 -9.20 -48.52
N SER A 73 -14.81 -9.41 -48.01
CA SER A 73 -13.64 -9.80 -48.81
C SER A 73 -13.42 -11.30 -48.92
N ASP A 74 -14.15 -12.11 -48.15
CA ASP A 74 -13.94 -13.57 -48.05
C ASP A 74 -15.22 -14.37 -48.36
N GLU A 75 -15.89 -14.06 -49.47
CA GLU A 75 -16.78 -15.04 -50.10
C GLU A 75 -15.95 -16.12 -50.82
N LYS A 76 -15.37 -17.01 -50.01
CA LYS A 76 -15.04 -18.43 -50.29
C LYS A 76 -14.00 -18.89 -49.27
N ARG A 77 -14.45 -19.38 -48.10
CA ARG A 77 -13.88 -20.58 -47.46
C ARG A 77 -14.66 -20.98 -46.21
N ASP A 78 -14.91 -22.27 -46.17
CA ASP A 78 -15.63 -23.01 -45.16
C ASP A 78 -14.71 -23.18 -43.92
N GLU A 79 -14.73 -22.26 -42.95
CA GLU A 79 -13.88 -22.32 -41.74
C GLU A 79 -14.57 -21.90 -40.43
N SER A 80 -15.83 -22.32 -40.20
CA SER A 80 -16.52 -22.06 -38.93
C SER A 80 -15.94 -22.79 -37.69
N LYS A 81 -14.87 -23.60 -37.84
CA LYS A 81 -14.21 -24.29 -36.70
C LYS A 81 -12.86 -23.68 -36.29
N GLY A 82 -12.21 -22.86 -37.13
CA GLY A 82 -10.88 -22.29 -36.85
C GLY A 82 -10.91 -21.04 -35.95
N ILE A 83 -11.92 -20.19 -36.11
CA ILE A 83 -12.00 -18.86 -35.48
C ILE A 83 -12.23 -18.95 -33.96
N SER A 84 -12.93 -19.98 -33.49
CA SER A 84 -13.16 -20.20 -32.06
C SER A 84 -11.89 -20.67 -31.32
N LEU A 85 -10.98 -21.35 -32.02
CA LEU A 85 -9.73 -21.86 -31.44
C LEU A 85 -8.66 -20.77 -31.38
N SER A 86 -8.60 -19.89 -32.37
CA SER A 86 -7.69 -18.73 -32.38
C SER A 86 -8.04 -17.69 -31.32
N HIS A 87 -9.33 -17.36 -31.15
CA HIS A 87 -9.76 -16.43 -30.09
C HIS A 87 -9.44 -16.96 -28.69
N HIS A 88 -9.59 -18.26 -28.46
CA HIS A 88 -9.23 -18.87 -27.18
C HIS A 88 -7.71 -18.85 -26.96
N ALA A 89 -6.91 -19.11 -27.99
CA ALA A 89 -5.45 -19.03 -27.93
C ALA A 89 -4.96 -17.59 -27.62
N ASP A 90 -5.56 -16.58 -28.24
CA ASP A 90 -5.21 -15.16 -28.00
C ASP A 90 -5.57 -14.71 -26.57
N ILE A 91 -6.73 -15.16 -26.06
CA ILE A 91 -7.14 -14.91 -24.67
C ILE A 91 -6.17 -15.60 -23.70
N GLN A 92 -5.77 -16.85 -23.97
CA GLN A 92 -4.79 -17.57 -23.14
C GLN A 92 -3.41 -16.91 -23.13
N LEU A 93 -2.93 -16.44 -24.28
CA LEU A 93 -1.67 -15.69 -24.38
C LEU A 93 -1.75 -14.36 -23.61
N GLY A 94 -2.86 -13.63 -23.73
CA GLY A 94 -3.10 -12.40 -22.97
C GLY A 94 -3.14 -12.64 -21.45
N MET A 95 -3.77 -13.73 -21.00
CA MET A 95 -3.79 -14.11 -19.58
C MET A 95 -2.40 -14.47 -19.08
N ARG A 96 -1.63 -15.24 -19.85
CA ARG A 96 -0.24 -15.60 -19.52
C ARG A 96 0.65 -14.37 -19.39
N SER A 97 0.59 -13.44 -20.34
CA SER A 97 1.36 -12.18 -20.29
C SER A 97 1.03 -11.35 -19.05
N LYS A 98 -0.26 -11.25 -18.69
CA LYS A 98 -0.70 -10.55 -17.46
C LYS A 98 -0.18 -11.23 -16.19
N ILE A 99 -0.19 -12.56 -16.13
CA ILE A 99 0.35 -13.33 -14.99
C ILE A 99 1.86 -13.11 -14.86
N SER A 100 2.60 -13.15 -15.98
CA SER A 100 4.05 -12.90 -15.99
C SER A 100 4.40 -11.48 -15.52
N LEU A 101 3.62 -10.47 -15.94
CA LEU A 101 3.86 -9.08 -15.53
C LEU A 101 3.60 -8.86 -14.04
N LYS A 102 2.55 -9.48 -13.49
CA LYS A 102 2.26 -9.46 -12.05
C LYS A 102 3.38 -10.15 -11.25
N ARG A 103 3.89 -11.29 -11.72
CA ARG A 103 5.01 -11.99 -11.08
C ARG A 103 6.28 -11.13 -11.06
N ARG A 104 6.59 -10.45 -12.16
CA ARG A 104 7.74 -9.53 -12.22
C ARG A 104 7.60 -8.40 -11.20
N ARG A 105 6.44 -7.76 -11.13
CA ARG A 105 6.19 -6.69 -10.16
C ARG A 105 6.24 -7.18 -8.71
N MET A 106 5.77 -8.40 -8.45
CA MET A 106 5.88 -9.04 -7.14
C MET A 106 7.35 -9.27 -6.75
N MET A 107 8.16 -9.82 -7.67
CA MET A 107 9.61 -9.98 -7.44
C MET A 107 10.33 -8.64 -7.20
N GLU A 108 9.96 -7.58 -7.92
CA GLU A 108 10.50 -6.23 -7.70
C GLU A 108 10.18 -5.71 -6.29
N LEU A 109 8.96 -5.95 -5.79
CA LEU A 109 8.58 -5.59 -4.42
C LEU A 109 9.32 -6.42 -3.37
N ASP A 110 9.46 -7.72 -3.58
CA ASP A 110 10.21 -8.60 -2.67
C ASP A 110 11.69 -8.20 -2.60
N ASN A 111 12.28 -7.81 -3.74
CA ASN A 111 13.65 -7.30 -3.79
C ASN A 111 13.79 -5.98 -2.99
N HIS A 112 12.85 -5.04 -3.16
CA HIS A 112 12.83 -3.81 -2.37
C HIS A 112 12.67 -4.07 -0.87
N LEU A 113 11.81 -5.01 -0.49
CA LEU A 113 11.62 -5.40 0.90
C LEU A 113 12.91 -6.00 1.49
N LEU A 114 13.57 -6.89 0.74
CA LEU A 114 14.83 -7.49 1.17
C LEU A 114 15.93 -6.44 1.34
N ALA A 115 16.05 -5.50 0.41
CA ALA A 115 17.00 -4.41 0.51
C ALA A 115 16.75 -3.54 1.76
N GLN A 116 15.49 -3.24 2.07
CA GLN A 116 15.14 -2.52 3.30
C GLN A 116 15.48 -3.34 4.54
N SER A 117 15.21 -4.65 4.56
CA SER A 117 15.58 -5.52 5.69
C SER A 117 17.08 -5.48 5.98
N ILE A 118 17.91 -5.58 4.94
CA ILE A 118 19.38 -5.52 5.07
C ILE A 118 19.82 -4.16 5.64
N GLU A 119 19.22 -3.05 5.18
CA GLU A 119 19.52 -1.72 5.73
C GLU A 119 19.08 -1.60 7.19
N PHE A 120 17.94 -2.17 7.58
CA PHE A 120 17.51 -2.21 8.99
C PHE A 120 18.48 -3.00 9.86
N ASP A 121 18.92 -4.18 9.40
CA ASP A 121 19.88 -5.01 10.13
C ASP A 121 21.23 -4.30 10.29
N LYS A 122 21.70 -3.62 9.23
CA LYS A 122 22.91 -2.80 9.27
C LYS A 122 22.80 -1.64 10.26
N LEU A 123 21.69 -0.92 10.24
CA LEU A 123 21.45 0.17 11.18
C LEU A 123 21.35 -0.36 12.62
N GLY A 124 20.70 -1.50 12.82
CA GLY A 124 20.67 -2.18 14.13
C GLY A 124 22.06 -2.56 14.62
N MET A 125 22.93 -3.07 13.75
CA MET A 125 24.32 -3.38 14.08
C MET A 125 25.11 -2.14 14.52
N ILE A 126 24.97 -1.02 13.79
CA ILE A 126 25.63 0.26 14.16
C ILE A 126 25.11 0.80 15.49
N ILE A 127 23.79 0.70 15.75
CA ILE A 127 23.20 1.12 17.03
C ILE A 127 23.76 0.28 18.17
N ASN A 128 23.80 -1.05 18.00
CA ASN A 128 24.35 -1.95 19.01
C ASN A 128 25.84 -1.65 19.25
N GLU A 129 26.63 -1.46 18.20
CA GLU A 129 28.05 -1.09 18.29
C GLU A 129 28.23 0.20 19.10
N TRP A 130 27.46 1.24 18.78
CA TRP A 130 27.48 2.50 19.53
C TRP A 130 27.02 2.34 20.99
N GLU A 131 25.99 1.54 21.25
CA GLU A 131 25.54 1.24 22.62
C GLU A 131 26.61 0.49 23.41
N THR A 132 27.34 -0.44 22.78
CA THR A 132 28.45 -1.15 23.42
C THR A 132 29.66 -0.25 23.65
N GLU A 133 30.06 0.58 22.68
CA GLU A 133 31.15 1.55 22.86
C GLU A 133 30.83 2.56 23.97
N LYS A 134 29.58 3.01 24.04
CA LYS A 134 29.10 3.87 25.14
C LYS A 134 29.15 3.15 26.49
N ALA A 135 28.83 1.86 26.54
CA ALA A 135 28.94 1.08 27.78
C ALA A 135 30.40 0.83 28.17
N VAL A 136 31.29 0.56 27.21
CA VAL A 136 32.73 0.36 27.44
C VAL A 136 33.39 1.65 27.92
N THR A 137 33.13 2.78 27.25
CA THR A 137 33.65 4.09 27.68
C THR A 137 33.12 4.50 29.07
N ALA A 138 31.86 4.16 29.41
CA ALA A 138 31.35 4.35 30.77
C ALA A 138 32.06 3.46 31.80
N MET A 139 32.50 2.26 31.42
CA MET A 139 33.31 1.37 32.28
C MET A 139 34.77 1.83 32.40
N GLU A 140 35.36 2.40 31.35
CA GLU A 140 36.71 2.98 31.34
C GLU A 140 36.76 4.26 32.18
N ASN A 141 35.80 5.17 32.01
CA ASN A 141 35.67 6.38 32.82
C ASN A 141 35.34 6.09 34.29
N GLY A 142 34.84 4.89 34.62
CA GLY A 142 34.66 4.42 36.00
C GLY A 142 35.91 3.79 36.64
N LYS A 143 37.00 3.61 35.88
CA LYS A 143 38.29 3.08 36.38
C LYS A 143 39.37 4.14 36.54
N GLU A 144 39.17 5.35 36.01
CA GLU A 144 40.13 6.47 36.10
C GLU A 144 39.67 7.57 37.06
N ASP A 145 39.25 7.21 38.28
CA ASP A 145 39.11 8.18 39.37
C ASP A 145 40.32 8.11 40.32
N GLN A 146 41.51 8.41 39.77
CA GLN A 146 42.56 9.13 40.50
C GLN A 146 43.22 10.16 39.57
N SER A 147 42.75 11.40 39.73
CA SER A 147 43.38 12.68 39.37
C SER A 147 43.61 12.96 37.87
N ILE A 148 42.90 13.97 37.33
CA ILE A 148 43.48 15.28 36.92
C ILE A 148 42.46 16.09 36.09
N ASP A 149 42.31 17.35 36.51
CA ASP A 149 41.81 18.56 35.86
C ASP A 149 40.79 18.56 34.70
N LYS A 150 39.69 19.27 34.99
CA LYS A 150 38.71 19.80 34.06
C LYS A 150 39.35 20.73 33.02
N SER A 151 39.31 20.35 31.75
CA SER A 151 39.15 21.31 30.65
C SER A 151 38.59 20.66 29.38
N GLY A 152 37.40 21.11 28.97
CA GLY A 152 36.92 20.99 27.58
C GLY A 152 36.16 19.73 27.20
N GLU A 153 34.94 19.53 27.73
CA GLU A 153 33.94 18.68 27.06
C GLU A 153 33.49 19.35 25.75
N LYS A 154 34.23 19.10 24.66
CA LYS A 154 33.68 19.23 23.32
C LYS A 154 32.95 17.93 23.01
N ASN A 155 31.62 17.99 23.15
CA ASN A 155 30.70 16.99 22.62
C ASN A 155 30.73 17.04 21.08
N ASP A 156 31.83 16.54 20.48
CA ASP A 156 31.91 16.35 19.04
C ASP A 156 31.18 15.06 18.69
N MET A 157 29.87 15.19 18.57
CA MET A 157 29.00 14.13 18.07
C MET A 157 29.44 13.79 16.63
N PRO A 158 29.71 12.51 16.31
CA PRO A 158 30.27 12.14 15.02
C PRO A 158 29.33 12.54 13.86
N GLU A 159 29.93 13.02 12.76
CA GLU A 159 29.23 13.68 11.64
C GLU A 159 28.08 12.85 11.07
N HIS A 160 28.21 11.51 11.09
CA HIS A 160 27.16 10.61 10.62
C HIS A 160 25.88 10.65 11.48
N VAL A 161 25.99 10.80 12.80
CA VAL A 161 24.84 10.95 13.72
C VAL A 161 24.17 12.30 13.49
N PHE A 162 24.94 13.34 13.14
CA PHE A 162 24.41 14.68 12.84
C PHE A 162 23.64 14.68 11.54
N MET A 163 24.18 13.99 10.54
CA MET A 163 23.53 13.77 9.26
C MET A 163 22.27 12.92 9.39
N LEU A 164 22.25 11.93 10.30
CA LEU A 164 21.06 11.13 10.62
C LEU A 164 19.96 12.00 11.27
N GLY A 165 20.34 12.84 12.25
CA GLY A 165 19.42 13.78 12.89
C GLY A 165 18.85 14.82 11.93
N LYS A 166 19.67 15.34 11.02
CA LYS A 166 19.21 16.24 9.94
C LYS A 166 18.26 15.54 8.96
N LYS A 167 18.57 14.32 8.52
CA LYS A 167 17.67 13.54 7.63
C LYS A 167 16.35 13.21 8.31
N PHE A 168 16.38 12.84 9.59
CA PHE A 168 15.17 12.55 10.37
C PHE A 168 14.27 13.78 10.53
N ASN A 169 14.86 14.94 10.84
CA ASN A 169 14.12 16.19 10.92
C ASN A 169 13.57 16.64 9.55
N PHE A 170 14.33 16.45 8.47
CA PHE A 170 13.87 16.76 7.11
C PHE A 170 12.67 15.89 6.70
N LEU A 171 12.69 14.59 6.98
CA LEU A 171 11.54 13.70 6.75
C LEU A 171 10.33 14.12 7.60
N LYS A 172 10.53 14.50 8.86
CA LYS A 172 9.46 14.92 9.78
C LYS A 172 8.77 16.20 9.31
N VAL A 173 9.52 17.15 8.74
CA VAL A 173 8.98 18.39 8.18
C VAL A 173 8.19 18.10 6.88
N ASN A 174 8.74 17.28 5.98
CA ASN A 174 8.06 16.93 4.74
C ASN A 174 6.79 16.09 4.93
N MET A 175 6.73 15.25 5.98
CA MET A 175 5.54 14.48 6.33
C MET A 175 4.42 15.33 6.95
N LYS A 176 4.73 16.48 7.53
CA LYS A 176 3.72 17.44 8.03
C LYS A 176 3.14 18.34 6.94
N GLY A 177 3.87 18.58 5.85
CA GLY A 177 3.42 19.41 4.71
C GLY A 177 2.54 18.69 3.68
N ARG A 178 2.38 17.37 3.77
CA ARG A 178 1.62 16.53 2.80
C ARG A 178 0.24 16.08 3.30
N ARG A 179 -0.32 16.76 4.30
CA ARG A 179 -1.75 16.63 4.65
C ARG A 179 -2.53 17.86 4.20
N ILE A 180 -2.81 17.95 2.90
CA ILE A 180 -4.00 18.59 2.33
C ILE A 180 -4.45 17.70 1.18
#